data_AF-A0A2D1V9C6-F1
#
_entry.id   AF-A0A2D1V9C6-F1
#
_cell.length_a   1.000
_cell.length_b   1.000
_cell.length_c   1.000
_cell.angle_alpha   90.00
_cell.angle_beta   90.00
_cell.angle_gamma   90.00
#
_symmetry.space_group_name_H-M   'P 1'
#
loop_
_entity.id
_entity.type
_entity.pdbx_description
1 polymer ?
#
loop_
_entity_poly.entity_id
_entity_poly.type
_entity_poly.pdbx_seq_one_letter_code
_entity_poly.pdbx_strand_id
1 'polypeptide(L)'
;STTSSPTMPSLPFYNDTNTVTSFADGLRSLASHDHPVFVPRRVDENLLYTIGLGLISCPGQSCGGPSGSRFAASMNNISFVLPTSFSILQAQQLGKKGVFTTDFPDNPPLQFDYTAQNISTALSSPVKDTRVK
;
A
#
# COMPACT_ATOMS: atom_id res chain seq x y z
N SER A 1 -19.65 9.28 -41.44
CA SER A 1 -19.65 8.43 -40.23
C SER A 1 -19.35 9.34 -39.05
N THR A 2 -20.36 9.70 -38.26
CA THR A 2 -20.21 10.61 -37.11
C THR A 2 -20.01 9.79 -35.85
N THR A 3 -18.77 9.74 -35.35
CA THR A 3 -18.46 9.15 -34.04
C THR A 3 -19.02 10.07 -32.95
N SER A 4 -20.10 9.65 -32.30
CA SER A 4 -20.66 10.34 -31.13
C SER A 4 -19.69 10.22 -29.96
N SER A 5 -19.36 11.34 -29.31
CA SER A 5 -18.61 11.32 -28.07
C SER A 5 -19.44 10.61 -26.97
N PRO A 6 -18.85 9.69 -26.19
CA PRO A 6 -19.56 9.05 -25.10
C PRO A 6 -20.01 10.09 -24.06
N THR A 7 -21.25 9.98 -23.59
CA THR A 7 -21.79 10.85 -22.54
C THR A 7 -21.07 10.58 -21.23
N MET A 8 -20.48 11.62 -20.64
CA MET A 8 -19.84 11.50 -19.33
C MET A 8 -20.91 11.20 -18.26
N PRO A 9 -20.75 10.14 -17.45
CA PRO A 9 -21.68 9.87 -16.36
C PRO A 9 -21.59 10.95 -15.28
N SER A 10 -22.69 11.18 -14.58
CA SER A 10 -22.70 11.99 -13.36
C SER A 10 -21.88 11.26 -12.29
N LEU A 11 -20.78 11.86 -11.85
CA LEU A 11 -19.95 11.30 -10.79
C LEU A 11 -20.43 11.82 -9.42
N PRO A 12 -20.37 10.98 -8.37
CA PRO A 12 -20.66 11.43 -7.01
C PRO A 12 -19.64 12.49 -6.56
N PHE A 13 -19.99 13.26 -5.53
CA PHE A 13 -19.03 14.17 -4.90
C PHE A 13 -17.87 13.40 -4.28
N TYR A 14 -16.70 14.03 -4.20
CA TYR A 14 -15.48 13.42 -3.66
C TYR A 14 -15.60 12.96 -2.19
N ASN A 15 -16.61 13.45 -1.47
CA ASN A 15 -16.89 13.18 -0.07
C ASN A 15 -18.21 12.40 0.14
N ASP A 16 -18.81 11.84 -0.90
CA ASP A 16 -20.03 11.04 -0.78
C ASP A 16 -19.71 9.61 -0.33
N THR A 17 -19.51 9.46 0.99
CA THR A 17 -19.21 8.17 1.62
C THR A 17 -20.31 7.14 1.39
N ASN A 18 -21.59 7.54 1.38
CA ASN A 18 -22.71 6.62 1.25
C ASN A 18 -22.72 5.93 -0.11
N THR A 19 -22.49 6.71 -1.18
CA THR A 19 -22.41 6.16 -2.54
C THR A 19 -21.22 5.21 -2.69
N VAL A 20 -20.05 5.58 -2.17
CA VAL A 20 -18.84 4.72 -2.24
C VAL A 20 -19.03 3.43 -1.44
N THR A 21 -19.60 3.49 -0.25
CA THR A 21 -19.89 2.30 0.58
C THR A 21 -20.85 1.37 -0.13
N SER A 22 -21.99 1.89 -0.63
CA SER A 22 -22.99 1.08 -1.34
C SER A 22 -22.40 0.40 -2.60
N PHE A 23 -21.55 1.11 -3.34
CA PHE A 23 -20.85 0.54 -4.49
C PHE A 23 -19.86 -0.56 -4.07
N ALA A 24 -19.05 -0.32 -3.04
CA ALA A 24 -18.07 -1.27 -2.53
C ALA A 24 -18.72 -2.55 -1.98
N ASP A 25 -19.84 -2.42 -1.26
CA ASP A 25 -20.62 -3.53 -0.71
C ASP A 25 -21.23 -4.42 -1.80
N GLY A 26 -21.43 -3.87 -3.00
CA GLY A 26 -21.94 -4.59 -4.17
C GLY A 26 -20.90 -5.42 -4.93
N LEU A 27 -19.61 -5.32 -4.60
CA LEU A 27 -18.54 -5.99 -5.33
C LEU A 27 -18.59 -7.51 -5.12
N ARG A 28 -18.97 -8.23 -6.17
CA ARG A 28 -18.99 -9.70 -6.21
C ARG A 28 -18.58 -10.22 -7.58
N SER A 29 -17.87 -11.34 -7.61
CA SER A 29 -17.59 -12.05 -8.86
C SER A 29 -18.87 -12.60 -9.48
N LEU A 30 -18.91 -12.72 -10.81
CA LEU A 30 -20.08 -13.23 -11.53
C LEU A 30 -20.45 -14.67 -11.14
N ALA A 31 -19.45 -15.53 -10.95
CA ALA A 31 -19.59 -16.91 -10.46
C ALA A 31 -20.69 -17.72 -11.16
N SER A 32 -20.68 -17.75 -12.49
CA SER A 32 -21.63 -18.52 -13.31
C SER A 32 -20.99 -19.80 -13.88
N HIS A 33 -21.79 -20.65 -14.52
CA HIS A 33 -21.29 -21.86 -15.18
C HIS A 33 -20.20 -21.54 -16.22
N ASP A 34 -20.42 -20.51 -17.04
CA ASP A 34 -19.48 -20.10 -18.08
C ASP A 34 -18.33 -19.24 -17.53
N HIS A 35 -18.44 -18.76 -16.29
CA HIS A 35 -17.43 -17.94 -15.60
C HIS A 35 -17.22 -18.42 -14.15
N PRO A 36 -16.67 -19.64 -13.97
CA PRO A 36 -16.53 -20.25 -12.66
C PRO A 36 -15.48 -19.51 -11.81
N VAL A 37 -15.70 -19.49 -10.49
CA VAL A 37 -14.81 -18.85 -9.51
C VAL A 37 -14.38 -19.88 -8.48
N PHE A 38 -13.07 -20.00 -8.28
CA PHE A 38 -12.48 -20.93 -7.33
C PHE A 38 -11.84 -20.15 -6.18
N VAL A 39 -12.56 -20.02 -5.07
CA VAL A 39 -12.05 -19.39 -3.86
C VAL A 39 -11.18 -20.39 -3.08
N PRO A 40 -9.91 -20.08 -2.76
CA PRO A 40 -9.08 -20.92 -1.90
C PRO A 40 -9.76 -21.17 -0.55
N ARG A 41 -9.95 -22.44 -0.19
CA ARG A 41 -10.62 -22.85 1.07
C ARG A 41 -9.68 -23.17 2.21
N ARG A 42 -8.38 -23.31 1.91
CA ARG A 42 -7.33 -23.55 2.89
C ARG A 42 -6.40 -22.34 2.86
N VAL A 43 -6.16 -21.77 4.03
CA VAL A 43 -5.25 -20.65 4.21
C VAL A 43 -3.94 -21.24 4.72
N ASP A 44 -2.88 -21.08 3.93
CA ASP A 44 -1.55 -21.55 4.31
C ASP A 44 -0.82 -20.53 5.21
N GLU A 45 -1.04 -19.23 4.96
CA GLU A 45 -0.36 -18.12 5.64
C GLU A 45 -1.34 -17.00 5.99
N ASN A 46 -1.19 -16.41 7.18
CA ASN A 46 -1.99 -15.27 7.63
C ASN A 46 -1.10 -14.03 7.72
N LEU A 47 -1.45 -12.98 6.96
CA LEU A 47 -0.66 -11.76 6.85
C LEU A 47 -1.49 -10.57 7.32
N LEU A 48 -0.90 -9.72 8.15
CA LEU A 48 -1.46 -8.46 8.58
C LEU A 48 -0.53 -7.32 8.14
N TYR A 49 -1.04 -6.46 7.28
CA TYR A 49 -0.32 -5.30 6.78
C TYR A 49 -0.96 -4.01 7.29
N THR A 50 -0.19 -3.23 8.04
CA THR A 50 -0.54 -1.85 8.38
C THR A 50 -0.05 -0.93 7.28
N ILE A 51 -0.96 -0.14 6.73
CA ILE A 51 -0.64 0.84 5.68
C ILE A 51 -0.81 2.21 6.30
N GLY A 52 0.21 3.06 6.21
CA GLY A 52 0.17 4.36 6.86
C GLY A 52 1.07 5.40 6.22
N LEU A 53 0.70 6.66 6.44
CA LEU A 53 1.57 7.80 6.22
C LEU A 53 2.52 7.95 7.41
N GLY A 54 3.77 8.27 7.10
CA GLY A 54 4.81 8.54 8.07
C GLY A 54 5.58 9.81 7.73
N LEU A 55 6.55 10.13 8.58
CA LEU A 55 7.45 11.27 8.49
C LEU A 55 8.89 10.75 8.53
N ILE A 56 9.71 11.18 7.59
CA ILE A 56 11.14 10.89 7.57
C ILE A 56 11.94 12.19 7.65
N SER A 57 13.11 12.11 8.26
CA SER A 57 14.02 13.26 8.37
C SER A 57 14.40 13.79 6.99
N CYS A 58 14.50 15.12 6.90
CA CYS A 58 14.94 15.84 5.72
C CYS A 58 16.34 16.42 6.04
N PRO A 59 17.42 15.65 5.85
CA PRO A 59 18.75 16.12 6.23
C PRO A 59 19.19 17.29 5.34
N GLY A 60 19.77 18.33 5.97
CA GLY A 60 20.37 19.47 5.27
C GLY A 60 19.41 20.53 4.73
N GLN A 61 18.09 20.37 4.92
CA GLN A 61 17.07 21.36 4.52
C GLN A 61 15.76 21.12 5.26
N SER A 62 14.92 22.14 5.40
CA SER A 62 13.55 21.93 5.87
C SER A 62 12.68 21.47 4.69
N CYS A 63 11.93 20.40 4.90
CA CYS A 63 10.90 19.93 3.96
C CYS A 63 9.52 20.51 4.34
N GLY A 64 8.52 20.34 3.46
CA GLY A 64 7.16 20.87 3.65
C GLY A 64 6.24 20.06 4.59
N GLY A 65 6.78 19.04 5.27
CA GLY A 65 6.02 18.26 6.25
C GLY A 65 6.08 18.87 7.67
N PRO A 66 5.33 18.29 8.61
CA PRO A 66 5.34 18.70 10.01
C PRO A 66 6.75 18.76 10.59
N SER A 67 7.07 19.81 11.35
CA SER A 67 8.39 20.02 11.96
C SER A 67 9.57 19.96 10.97
N GLY A 68 9.35 20.35 9.70
CA GLY A 68 10.38 20.34 8.65
C GLY A 68 10.73 18.95 8.10
N SER A 69 9.95 17.93 8.46
CA SER A 69 10.11 16.56 7.96
C SER A 69 9.55 16.39 6.54
N ARG A 70 9.73 15.21 5.96
CA ARG A 70 9.14 14.82 4.68
C ARG A 70 8.12 13.71 4.90
N PHE A 71 6.97 13.78 4.22
CA PHE A 71 6.02 12.68 4.21
C PHE A 71 6.61 11.44 3.53
N ALA A 72 6.30 10.28 4.09
CA ALA A 72 6.57 8.97 3.55
C ALA A 72 5.32 8.11 3.65
N ALA A 73 5.28 7.01 2.90
CA ALA A 73 4.30 5.95 3.08
C ALA A 73 5.03 4.67 3.48
N SER A 74 4.36 3.81 4.23
CA SER A 74 4.94 2.55 4.69
C SER A 74 3.91 1.44 4.78
N MET A 75 4.40 0.21 4.66
CA MET A 75 3.68 -1.02 4.98
C MET A 75 4.45 -1.75 6.08
N ASN A 76 3.79 -2.11 7.18
CA ASN A 76 4.43 -2.70 8.38
C ASN A 76 5.67 -1.92 8.84
N ASN A 77 5.57 -0.58 8.83
CA ASN A 77 6.64 0.35 9.20
C ASN A 77 7.89 0.34 8.30
N ILE A 78 7.81 -0.29 7.11
CA ILE A 78 8.85 -0.24 6.07
C ILE A 78 8.42 0.70 4.96
N SER A 79 9.19 1.76 4.74
CA SER A 79 9.05 2.66 3.59
C SER A 79 9.96 2.19 2.47
N PHE A 80 9.36 1.67 1.40
CA PHE A 80 10.10 1.00 0.33
C PHE A 80 11.06 1.97 -0.40
N VAL A 81 12.32 1.57 -0.51
CA VAL A 81 13.34 2.27 -1.29
C VAL A 81 13.51 1.57 -2.63
N LEU A 82 13.45 2.33 -3.72
CA LEU A 82 13.73 1.81 -5.05
C LEU A 82 15.22 1.45 -5.17
N PRO A 83 15.57 0.23 -5.59
CA PRO A 83 16.95 -0.14 -5.88
C PRO A 83 17.53 0.70 -7.02
N THR A 84 18.82 1.04 -6.93
CA THR A 84 19.52 1.87 -7.93
C THR A 84 20.45 1.07 -8.85
N SER A 85 20.88 -0.12 -8.44
CA SER A 85 21.87 -0.92 -9.16
C SER A 85 21.26 -1.96 -10.11
N PHE A 86 20.27 -2.72 -9.62
CA PHE A 86 19.56 -3.76 -10.36
C PHE A 86 18.09 -3.72 -9.97
N SER A 87 17.20 -4.08 -10.89
CA SER A 87 15.80 -4.32 -10.51
C SER A 87 15.71 -5.55 -9.58
N ILE A 88 14.65 -5.63 -8.77
CA ILE A 88 14.42 -6.80 -7.89
C ILE A 88 14.42 -8.09 -8.71
N LEU A 89 13.69 -8.12 -9.82
CA LEU A 89 13.61 -9.28 -10.71
C LEU A 89 14.99 -9.68 -11.25
N GLN A 90 15.77 -8.72 -11.75
CA GLN A 90 17.10 -8.98 -12.29
C GLN A 90 18.06 -9.47 -11.20
N ALA A 91 18.01 -8.87 -10.01
CA ALA A 91 18.84 -9.27 -8.89
C ALA A 91 18.51 -10.68 -8.40
N GLN A 92 17.23 -11.05 -8.35
CA GLN A 92 16.78 -12.39 -7.99
C GLN A 92 17.26 -13.42 -9.04
N GLN A 93 17.06 -13.13 -10.33
CA GLN A 93 17.41 -14.06 -11.40
C GLN A 93 18.93 -14.27 -11.53
N LEU A 94 19.74 -13.23 -11.30
CA LEU A 94 21.20 -13.28 -11.41
C LEU A 94 21.92 -13.52 -10.07
N GLY A 95 21.17 -13.75 -8.98
CA GLY A 95 21.73 -13.96 -7.64
C GLY A 95 22.54 -12.77 -7.10
N LYS A 96 22.19 -11.53 -7.45
CA LYS A 96 22.88 -10.32 -6.98
C LYS A 96 22.52 -10.03 -5.52
N LYS A 97 23.52 -10.06 -4.66
CA LYS A 97 23.39 -9.74 -3.23
C LYS A 97 23.38 -8.23 -2.99
N GLY A 98 22.72 -7.80 -1.91
CA GLY A 98 22.70 -6.40 -1.46
C GLY A 98 21.73 -5.48 -2.20
N VAL A 99 20.84 -6.02 -3.04
CA VAL A 99 19.81 -5.25 -3.75
C VAL A 99 18.51 -5.18 -2.96
N PHE A 100 18.12 -6.28 -2.33
CA PHE A 100 16.95 -6.41 -1.47
C PHE A 100 17.18 -7.50 -0.42
N THR A 101 16.33 -7.55 0.59
CA THR A 101 16.23 -8.67 1.55
C THR A 101 14.87 -9.35 1.43
N THR A 102 14.78 -10.62 1.83
CA THR A 102 13.56 -11.45 1.70
C THR A 102 12.83 -11.62 3.03
N ASP A 103 12.94 -10.63 3.93
CA ASP A 103 12.44 -10.65 5.30
C ASP A 103 11.37 -9.57 5.53
N PHE A 104 10.56 -9.26 4.52
CA PHE A 104 9.41 -8.36 4.72
C PHE A 104 8.46 -8.98 5.76
N PRO A 105 8.07 -8.22 6.81
CA PRO A 105 7.38 -8.80 7.95
C PRO A 105 5.92 -9.10 7.64
N ASP A 106 5.47 -10.27 8.08
CA ASP A 106 4.09 -10.76 7.90
C ASP A 106 3.06 -10.03 8.75
N ASN A 107 3.53 -9.38 9.81
CA ASN A 107 2.73 -8.64 10.78
C ASN A 107 3.45 -7.33 11.12
N PRO A 108 2.72 -6.27 11.53
CA PRO A 108 3.35 -5.04 11.97
C PRO A 108 4.32 -5.33 13.13
N PRO A 109 5.56 -4.80 13.10
CA PRO A 109 6.57 -5.09 14.11
C PRO A 109 6.22 -4.54 15.49
N LEU A 110 5.27 -3.60 15.55
CA LEU A 110 4.74 -3.03 16.78
C LEU A 110 3.22 -2.94 16.69
N GLN A 111 2.53 -3.46 17.71
CA GLN A 111 1.08 -3.42 17.80
C GLN A 111 0.62 -2.20 18.60
N PHE A 112 -0.40 -1.52 18.09
CA PHE A 112 -1.06 -0.38 18.71
C PHE A 112 -2.48 -0.27 18.16
N ASP A 113 -3.27 0.70 18.65
CA ASP A 113 -4.56 1.02 18.03
C ASP A 113 -4.33 1.72 16.69
N TYR A 114 -4.29 0.93 15.61
CA TYR A 114 -4.00 1.39 14.26
C TYR A 114 -5.02 2.39 13.70
N THR A 115 -6.21 2.46 14.31
CA THR A 115 -7.35 3.28 13.86
C THR A 115 -7.71 4.39 14.85
N ALA A 116 -6.92 4.58 15.90
CA ALA A 116 -7.13 5.66 16.85
C ALA A 116 -7.11 7.03 16.16
N GLN A 117 -7.99 7.92 16.60
CA GLN A 117 -8.02 9.31 16.11
C GLN A 117 -6.70 10.06 16.41
N ASN A 118 -6.03 9.70 17.49
CA ASN A 118 -4.78 10.30 17.97
C ASN A 118 -3.70 9.23 18.11
N ILE A 119 -2.89 9.07 17.07
CA ILE A 119 -1.72 8.18 17.08
C ILE A 119 -0.48 9.01 17.45
N SER A 120 0.38 8.46 18.31
CA SER A 120 1.63 9.12 18.71
C SER A 120 2.54 9.35 17.51
N THR A 121 3.08 10.56 17.38
CA THR A 121 4.06 10.92 16.32
C THR A 121 5.35 10.10 16.40
N ALA A 122 5.67 9.54 17.57
CA ALA A 122 6.80 8.63 17.74
C ALA A 122 6.65 7.35 16.89
N LEU A 123 5.42 6.96 16.55
CA LEU A 123 5.10 5.80 15.71
C LEU A 123 5.11 6.14 14.22
N SER A 124 5.24 7.41 13.86
CA SER A 124 5.13 7.88 12.48
C SER A 124 6.45 7.81 11.71
N SER A 125 7.54 7.29 12.27
CA SER A 125 8.86 7.25 11.61
C SER A 125 9.16 5.87 11.02
N PRO A 126 8.86 5.62 9.74
CA PRO A 126 9.14 4.34 9.11
C PRO A 126 10.62 4.16 8.78
N VAL A 127 11.03 2.88 8.74
CA VAL A 127 12.38 2.47 8.32
C VAL A 127 12.42 2.45 6.80
N LYS A 128 13.40 3.14 6.22
CA LYS A 128 13.65 3.11 4.78
C LYS A 128 14.45 1.87 4.42
N ASP A 129 13.86 0.98 3.63
CA ASP A 129 14.51 -0.28 3.26
C ASP A 129 13.91 -0.88 1.98
N THR A 130 14.57 -1.88 1.40
CA THR A 130 14.10 -2.65 0.24
C THR A 130 13.92 -4.11 0.67
N ARG A 131 12.81 -4.38 1.37
CA ARG A 131 12.44 -5.74 1.80
C ARG A 131 11.31 -6.28 0.94
N VAL A 132 11.42 -7.54 0.54
CA VAL A 132 10.42 -8.26 -0.25
C VAL A 132 9.98 -9.52 0.48
N LYS A 133 8.83 -10.06 0.09
CA LYS A 133 8.36 -11.39 0.48
C LYS A 133 8.48 -12.36 -0.69
#